data_AF-A0A821FTR5-F1
#
_entry.id   AF-A0A821FTR5-F1
#
_cell.length_a   1.000
_cell.length_b   1.000
_cell.length_c   1.000
_cell.angle_alpha   90.00
_cell.angle_beta   90.00
_cell.angle_gamma   90.00
#
_symmetry.space_group_name_H-M   'P 1'
#
loop_
_entity.id
_entity.type
_entity.pdbx_description
1 polymer ?
#
loop_
_entity_poly.entity_id
_entity_poly.type
_entity_poly.pdbx_seq_one_letter_code
_entity_poly.pdbx_strand_id
1 'polypeptide(L)'
;NFGRAAINAITIAPKLYLISEFDDYFNSLNPSLNTRNPWFREYWEETYKCKFEESPKTFFNQNYTRICSDTDNTHTNLSVPYSQEGYVHYVVDAVFALAISVQKLIDEKCVNSLKTGALCKEFFPFDGAKLVSILRSTTFRNELSKRYIKFTSIGDGIGTYDIFQYQITNSTDTQDYFTIGEFSDNDHTNER
;
A
#
# COMPACT_ATOMS: atom_id res chain seq x y z
N ASN A 1 8.09 24.91 -21.03
CA ASN A 1 8.81 23.68 -20.65
C ASN A 1 8.88 23.64 -19.13
N PHE A 2 7.92 22.96 -18.48
CA PHE A 2 7.64 23.12 -17.04
C PHE A 2 8.76 22.56 -16.15
N GLY A 3 9.46 21.51 -16.57
CA GLY A 3 10.56 20.92 -15.79
C GLY A 3 11.69 21.92 -15.51
N ARG A 4 12.03 22.79 -16.47
CA ARG A 4 13.05 23.83 -16.24
C ARG A 4 12.69 24.84 -15.14
N ALA A 5 11.41 25.10 -14.91
CA ALA A 5 10.97 26.01 -13.85
C ALA A 5 11.07 25.36 -12.46
N ALA A 6 11.16 24.03 -12.38
CA ALA A 6 11.25 23.28 -11.14
C ALA A 6 12.70 22.97 -10.72
N ILE A 7 13.71 23.34 -11.51
CA ILE A 7 15.12 23.09 -11.19
C ILE A 7 15.46 23.71 -9.84
N ASN A 8 16.15 22.95 -8.99
CA ASN A 8 16.52 23.26 -7.62
C ASN A 8 15.34 23.31 -6.63
N ALA A 9 14.12 22.98 -7.04
CA ALA A 9 13.00 22.84 -6.11
C ALA A 9 13.32 21.72 -5.10
N ILE A 10 13.07 22.01 -3.83
CA ILE A 10 13.19 21.04 -2.74
C ILE A 10 11.77 20.55 -2.42
N THR A 11 11.62 19.23 -2.38
CA THR A 11 10.35 18.57 -2.04
C THR A 11 10.58 17.56 -0.93
N ILE A 12 9.50 17.23 -0.22
CA ILE A 12 9.51 16.26 0.88
C ILE A 12 8.44 15.24 0.55
N ALA A 13 8.77 13.95 0.62
CA ALA A 13 7.80 12.88 0.49
C ALA A 13 7.91 11.91 1.67
N PRO A 14 6.81 11.27 2.08
CA PRO A 14 6.88 10.18 3.05
C PRO A 14 7.85 9.10 2.55
N LYS A 15 8.66 8.55 3.45
CA LYS A 15 9.62 7.51 3.12
C LYS A 15 8.91 6.25 2.64
N LEU A 16 9.27 5.79 1.45
CA LEU A 16 8.60 4.68 0.79
C LEU A 16 9.38 3.38 0.98
N TYR A 17 8.66 2.29 1.16
CA TYR A 17 9.22 0.95 1.26
C TYR A 17 8.45 0.03 0.32
N LEU A 18 9.19 -0.63 -0.58
CA LEU A 18 8.59 -1.60 -1.48
C LEU A 18 8.39 -2.93 -0.75
N ILE A 19 7.29 -3.63 -1.06
CA ILE A 19 6.98 -4.95 -0.52
C ILE A 19 7.07 -5.97 -1.64
N SER A 20 8.14 -6.76 -1.68
CA SER A 20 8.39 -7.79 -2.70
C SER A 20 7.25 -8.81 -2.79
N GLU A 21 6.70 -9.24 -1.66
CA GLU A 21 5.64 -10.22 -1.58
C GLU A 21 4.33 -9.70 -2.18
N PHE A 22 4.12 -8.38 -2.14
CA PHE A 22 2.99 -7.76 -2.84
C PHE A 22 3.23 -7.74 -4.35
N ASP A 23 4.47 -7.48 -4.80
CA ASP A 23 4.81 -7.55 -6.22
C ASP A 23 4.58 -8.95 -6.77
N ASP A 24 5.06 -9.98 -6.07
CA ASP A 24 4.87 -11.38 -6.45
C ASP A 24 3.38 -11.73 -6.52
N TYR A 25 2.62 -11.34 -5.49
CA TYR A 25 1.18 -11.55 -5.44
C TYR A 25 0.47 -10.85 -6.60
N PHE A 26 0.71 -9.56 -6.78
CA PHE A 26 0.01 -8.73 -7.76
C PHE A 26 0.34 -9.17 -9.18
N ASN A 27 1.60 -9.46 -9.47
CA ASN A 27 2.03 -9.94 -10.79
C ASN A 27 1.49 -11.34 -11.12
N SER A 28 1.15 -12.15 -10.11
CA SER A 28 0.53 -13.46 -10.32
C SER A 28 -0.96 -13.39 -10.66
N LEU A 29 -1.61 -12.23 -10.50
CA LEU A 29 -3.05 -12.10 -10.72
C LEU A 29 -3.43 -12.26 -12.19
N ASN A 30 -4.58 -12.91 -12.41
CA ASN A 30 -5.16 -13.14 -13.72
C ASN A 30 -6.59 -12.57 -13.74
N PRO A 31 -6.94 -11.73 -14.74
CA PRO A 31 -8.24 -11.06 -14.83
C PRO A 31 -9.43 -12.01 -14.98
N SER A 32 -9.22 -13.22 -15.50
CA SER A 32 -10.26 -14.25 -15.62
C SER A 32 -10.46 -15.05 -14.33
N LEU A 33 -9.44 -15.13 -13.46
CA LEU A 33 -9.49 -15.91 -12.22
C LEU A 33 -9.77 -15.06 -10.98
N ASN A 34 -9.44 -13.78 -11.00
CA ASN A 34 -9.59 -12.87 -9.86
C ASN A 34 -11.04 -12.35 -9.73
N THR A 35 -11.98 -13.24 -9.42
CA THR A 35 -13.41 -12.92 -9.34
C THR A 35 -13.82 -12.18 -8.07
N ARG A 36 -12.95 -12.15 -7.05
CA ARG A 36 -13.20 -11.44 -5.78
C ARG A 36 -13.18 -9.91 -5.91
N ASN A 37 -12.42 -9.39 -6.88
CA ASN A 37 -12.27 -7.95 -7.09
C ASN A 37 -13.10 -7.54 -8.31
N PRO A 38 -14.26 -6.91 -8.13
CA PRO A 38 -15.15 -6.58 -9.23
C PRO A 38 -14.58 -5.54 -10.19
N TRP A 39 -13.54 -4.79 -9.79
CA TRP A 39 -12.91 -3.75 -10.61
C TRP A 39 -11.64 -4.21 -11.33
N PHE A 40 -11.20 -5.45 -11.08
CA PHE A 40 -9.89 -5.89 -11.59
C PHE A 40 -9.87 -6.03 -13.11
N ARG A 41 -11.02 -6.41 -13.69
CA ARG A 41 -11.18 -6.53 -15.13
C ARG A 41 -11.16 -5.15 -15.80
N GLU A 42 -11.87 -4.17 -15.25
CA GLU A 42 -11.83 -2.79 -15.75
C GLU A 42 -10.44 -2.17 -15.62
N TYR A 43 -9.74 -2.39 -14.49
CA TYR A 43 -8.34 -1.99 -14.33
C TYR A 43 -7.46 -2.57 -15.44
N TRP A 44 -7.65 -3.84 -15.76
CA TRP A 44 -6.87 -4.54 -16.79
C TRP A 44 -7.13 -3.96 -18.19
N GLU A 45 -8.40 -3.78 -18.55
CA GLU A 45 -8.82 -3.17 -19.81
C GLU A 45 -8.25 -1.75 -19.98
N GLU A 46 -8.30 -0.95 -18.93
CA GLU A 46 -7.76 0.41 -18.91
C GLU A 46 -6.24 0.43 -19.01
N THR A 47 -5.55 -0.49 -18.34
CA THR A 47 -4.08 -0.54 -18.32
C THR A 47 -3.51 -0.98 -19.67
N TYR A 48 -4.12 -2.00 -20.29
CA TYR A 48 -3.60 -2.60 -21.53
C TYR A 48 -4.37 -2.21 -22.79
N LYS A 49 -5.30 -1.25 -22.66
CA LYS A 49 -6.10 -0.68 -23.74
C LYS A 49 -6.74 -1.77 -24.62
N CYS A 50 -7.39 -2.73 -23.95
CA CYS A 50 -8.10 -3.84 -24.57
C CYS A 50 -9.45 -4.07 -23.90
N LYS A 51 -10.30 -4.91 -24.49
CA LYS A 51 -11.60 -5.28 -23.93
C LYS A 51 -11.76 -6.80 -23.92
N PHE A 52 -12.28 -7.37 -22.83
CA PHE A 52 -12.66 -8.78 -22.81
C PHE A 52 -14.02 -8.98 -23.49
N GLU A 53 -14.21 -10.10 -24.19
CA GLU A 53 -15.47 -10.36 -24.93
C GLU A 53 -16.70 -10.39 -24.03
N GLU A 54 -16.57 -10.97 -22.84
CA GLU A 54 -17.64 -11.06 -21.85
C GLU A 54 -17.87 -9.75 -21.07
N SER A 55 -17.01 -8.74 -21.23
CA SER A 55 -17.14 -7.49 -20.49
C SER A 55 -18.33 -6.66 -20.95
N PRO A 56 -19.17 -6.16 -20.02
CA PRO A 56 -20.21 -5.21 -20.38
C PRO A 56 -19.59 -3.95 -20.99
N LYS A 57 -20.32 -3.30 -21.91
CA LYS A 57 -19.90 -2.01 -22.46
C LYS A 57 -20.09 -0.93 -21.41
N THR A 58 -19.02 -0.24 -21.04
CA THR A 58 -19.00 0.87 -20.08
C THR A 58 -18.54 2.16 -20.77
N PHE A 59 -18.69 3.29 -20.09
CA PHE A 59 -18.14 4.58 -20.58
C PHE A 59 -16.61 4.54 -20.77
N PHE A 60 -15.91 3.69 -20.00
CA PHE A 60 -14.46 3.60 -19.99
C PHE A 60 -13.89 2.68 -21.08
N ASN A 61 -14.61 1.59 -21.43
CA ASN A 61 -14.11 0.60 -22.40
C ASN A 61 -14.76 0.67 -23.80
N GLN A 62 -15.69 1.60 -24.03
CA GLN A 62 -16.45 1.69 -25.28
C GLN A 62 -15.61 1.96 -26.54
N ASN A 63 -14.43 2.57 -26.37
CA ASN A 63 -13.53 2.92 -27.47
C ASN A 63 -12.45 1.86 -27.71
N TYR A 64 -12.40 0.80 -26.90
CA TYR A 64 -11.43 -0.28 -27.05
C TYR A 64 -11.90 -1.26 -28.13
N THR A 65 -11.21 -1.24 -29.27
CA THR A 65 -11.47 -2.13 -30.41
C THR A 65 -10.67 -3.42 -30.38
N ARG A 66 -9.57 -3.45 -29.59
CA ARG A 66 -8.71 -4.62 -29.39
C ARG A 66 -9.32 -5.55 -28.34
N ILE A 67 -9.42 -6.84 -28.65
CA ILE A 67 -9.77 -7.88 -27.68
C ILE A 67 -8.52 -8.27 -26.87
N CYS A 68 -8.66 -8.43 -25.56
CA CYS A 68 -7.57 -8.91 -24.71
C CYS A 68 -7.26 -10.39 -25.06
N SER A 69 -6.00 -10.71 -25.37
CA SER A 69 -5.56 -12.07 -25.71
C SER A 69 -5.22 -12.88 -24.47
N ASP A 70 -5.02 -14.19 -24.62
CA ASP A 70 -4.57 -15.06 -23.51
C ASP A 70 -3.20 -14.64 -22.95
N THR A 71 -2.33 -14.07 -23.78
CA THR A 71 -1.04 -13.51 -23.33
C THR A 71 -1.21 -12.22 -22.53
N ASP A 72 -2.30 -11.48 -22.76
CA ASP A 72 -2.67 -10.33 -21.93
C ASP A 72 -3.22 -10.77 -20.58
N ASN A 73 -3.47 -12.05 -20.28
CA ASN A 73 -4.06 -12.46 -18.99
C ASN A 73 -3.03 -12.62 -17.85
N THR A 74 -1.77 -12.30 -18.11
CA THR A 74 -0.67 -12.40 -17.14
C THR A 74 0.26 -11.21 -17.25
N HIS A 75 0.90 -10.84 -16.15
CA HIS A 75 1.75 -9.65 -16.15
C HIS A 75 3.08 -9.79 -16.95
N THR A 76 3.39 -10.98 -17.44
CA THR A 76 4.70 -11.35 -17.99
C THR A 76 4.94 -10.96 -19.45
N ASN A 77 3.89 -10.59 -20.21
CA ASN A 77 3.97 -10.29 -21.66
C ASN A 77 3.44 -8.89 -22.02
N LEU A 78 3.43 -7.96 -21.06
CA LEU A 78 2.70 -6.72 -21.21
C LEU A 78 3.54 -5.58 -21.77
N SER A 79 2.87 -4.69 -22.53
CA SER A 79 3.44 -3.47 -23.09
C SER A 79 3.67 -2.36 -22.06
N VAL A 80 3.02 -2.43 -20.89
CA VAL A 80 3.17 -1.47 -19.79
C VAL A 80 3.89 -2.16 -18.63
N PRO A 81 5.08 -1.68 -18.24
CA PRO A 81 5.82 -2.27 -17.13
C PRO A 81 5.09 -2.03 -15.81
N TYR A 82 5.06 -3.07 -14.97
CA TYR A 82 4.57 -2.94 -13.60
C TYR A 82 5.53 -2.07 -12.77
N SER A 83 4.96 -1.17 -11.97
CA SER A 83 5.65 -0.46 -10.90
C SER A 83 4.73 -0.44 -9.69
N GLN A 84 5.24 -0.87 -8.53
CA GLN A 84 4.48 -0.82 -7.30
C GLN A 84 4.12 0.63 -6.96
N GLU A 85 2.88 0.84 -6.51
CA GLU A 85 2.46 2.12 -5.96
C GLU A 85 3.16 2.32 -4.60
N GLY A 86 3.78 3.49 -4.39
CA GLY A 86 4.70 3.72 -3.27
C GLY A 86 4.08 3.59 -1.87
N TYR A 87 2.79 3.87 -1.74
CA TYR A 87 2.06 3.87 -0.47
C TYR A 87 1.44 2.50 -0.11
N VAL A 88 1.65 1.44 -0.91
CA VAL A 88 1.20 0.07 -0.61
C VAL A 88 1.60 -0.37 0.80
N HIS A 89 2.82 -0.06 1.23
CA HIS A 89 3.31 -0.45 2.55
C HIS A 89 2.51 0.17 3.71
N TYR A 90 2.02 1.41 3.56
CA TYR A 90 1.16 2.03 4.59
C TYR A 90 -0.16 1.28 4.72
N VAL A 91 -0.73 0.80 3.62
CA VAL A 91 -1.96 0.00 3.63
C VAL A 91 -1.73 -1.34 4.32
N VAL A 92 -0.62 -2.02 3.99
CA VAL A 92 -0.23 -3.28 4.64
C VAL A 92 -0.03 -3.07 6.14
N ASP A 93 0.73 -2.05 6.54
CA ASP A 93 0.97 -1.71 7.94
C ASP A 93 -0.34 -1.44 8.70
N ALA A 94 -1.29 -0.71 8.09
CA ALA A 94 -2.58 -0.40 8.70
C ALA A 94 -3.44 -1.66 8.94
N VAL A 95 -3.48 -2.58 7.97
CA VAL A 95 -4.21 -3.86 8.10
C VAL A 95 -3.60 -4.70 9.23
N PHE A 96 -2.27 -4.80 9.30
CA PHE A 96 -1.60 -5.51 10.39
C PHE A 96 -1.84 -4.86 11.76
N ALA A 97 -1.81 -3.53 11.84
CA ALA A 97 -2.10 -2.82 13.08
C ALA A 97 -3.50 -3.13 13.61
N LEU A 98 -4.50 -3.15 12.72
CA LEU A 98 -5.87 -3.54 13.08
C LEU A 98 -5.95 -5.01 13.50
N ALA A 99 -5.37 -5.93 12.72
CA ALA A 99 -5.41 -7.36 13.00
C ALA A 99 -4.77 -7.70 14.37
N ILE A 100 -3.60 -7.14 14.66
CA ILE A 100 -2.90 -7.32 15.94
C ILE A 100 -3.74 -6.74 17.09
N SER A 101 -4.35 -5.57 16.90
CA SER A 101 -5.18 -4.94 17.92
C SER A 101 -6.45 -5.75 18.23
N VAL A 102 -7.08 -6.32 17.19
CA VAL A 102 -8.21 -7.23 17.34
C VAL A 102 -7.78 -8.50 18.07
N GLN A 103 -6.63 -9.09 17.73
CA GLN A 103 -6.11 -10.27 18.44
C GLN A 103 -5.88 -9.98 19.93
N LYS A 104 -5.27 -8.84 20.27
CA LYS A 104 -5.11 -8.42 21.67
C LYS A 104 -6.45 -8.25 22.40
N LEU A 105 -7.45 -7.69 21.74
CA LEU A 105 -8.80 -7.56 22.31
C LEU A 105 -9.44 -8.94 22.54
N ILE A 106 -9.24 -9.89 21.61
CA ILE A 106 -9.66 -11.28 21.78
C ILE A 106 -8.94 -11.89 22.98
N ASP A 107 -7.62 -11.75 23.09
CA ASP A 107 -6.84 -12.33 24.19
C ASP A 107 -7.26 -11.77 25.56
N GLU A 108 -7.61 -10.47 25.63
CA GLU A 108 -8.09 -9.82 26.84
C GLU A 108 -9.50 -10.30 27.25
N LYS A 109 -10.42 -10.43 26.29
CA LYS A 109 -11.83 -10.80 26.59
C LYS A 109 -12.06 -12.31 26.67
N CYS A 110 -11.30 -13.09 25.92
CA CYS A 110 -11.53 -14.49 25.64
C CYS A 110 -10.43 -15.37 26.24
N VAL A 111 -10.24 -15.30 27.55
CA VAL A 111 -9.22 -16.10 28.27
C VAL A 111 -9.47 -17.59 28.00
N ASN A 112 -8.55 -18.24 27.27
CA ASN A 112 -8.56 -19.65 26.82
C ASN A 112 -9.32 -20.01 25.51
N SER A 113 -9.84 -19.06 24.73
CA SER A 113 -10.63 -19.38 23.53
C SER A 113 -9.80 -19.80 22.30
N LEU A 114 -8.49 -19.62 22.32
CA LEU A 114 -7.59 -20.12 21.28
C LEU A 114 -7.64 -21.66 21.11
N LYS A 115 -8.21 -22.40 22.08
CA LYS A 115 -8.36 -23.86 22.00
C LYS A 115 -9.57 -24.33 21.19
N THR A 116 -10.58 -23.49 20.99
CA THR A 116 -11.84 -23.89 20.32
C THR A 116 -11.93 -23.45 18.87
N GLY A 117 -11.03 -22.57 18.42
CA GLY A 117 -11.08 -21.98 17.06
C GLY A 117 -12.28 -21.07 16.82
N ALA A 118 -13.08 -20.79 17.84
CA ALA A 118 -14.29 -19.96 17.78
C ALA A 118 -14.17 -18.77 18.72
N LEU A 119 -14.77 -17.64 18.33
CA LEU A 119 -14.81 -16.42 19.13
C LEU A 119 -15.68 -16.63 20.39
N CYS A 120 -15.21 -16.14 21.54
CA CYS A 120 -15.93 -16.29 22.80
C CYS A 120 -17.20 -15.42 22.84
N LYS A 121 -18.13 -15.77 23.73
CA LYS A 121 -19.39 -15.01 23.89
C LYS A 121 -19.13 -13.61 24.44
N GLU A 122 -18.09 -13.47 25.26
CA GLU A 122 -17.66 -12.25 25.94
C GLU A 122 -17.09 -11.21 24.96
N PHE A 123 -16.70 -11.64 23.75
CA PHE A 123 -16.33 -10.71 22.68
C PHE A 123 -17.53 -9.87 22.22
N PHE A 124 -18.75 -10.37 22.43
CA PHE A 124 -19.98 -9.69 22.07
C PHE A 124 -20.69 -9.09 23.30
N PRO A 125 -21.12 -7.81 23.25
CA PRO A 125 -21.00 -6.88 22.13
C PRO A 125 -19.55 -6.41 21.91
N PHE A 126 -19.23 -6.12 20.65
CA PHE A 126 -17.92 -5.63 20.26
C PHE A 126 -17.66 -4.24 20.86
N ASP A 127 -16.53 -4.09 21.54
CA ASP A 127 -16.15 -2.84 22.20
C ASP A 127 -15.16 -2.06 21.34
N GLY A 128 -15.70 -1.19 20.48
CA GLY A 128 -14.91 -0.36 19.57
C GLY A 128 -14.04 0.66 20.30
N ALA A 129 -14.50 1.21 21.43
CA ALA A 129 -13.71 2.17 22.22
C ALA A 129 -12.47 1.50 22.82
N LYS A 130 -12.65 0.28 23.34
CA LYS A 130 -11.53 -0.54 23.80
C LYS A 130 -10.58 -0.92 22.66
N LEU A 131 -11.10 -1.29 21.47
CA LEU A 131 -10.24 -1.55 20.31
C LEU A 131 -9.38 -0.33 19.96
N VAL A 132 -9.98 0.86 19.88
CA VAL A 132 -9.23 2.11 19.58
C VAL A 132 -8.15 2.37 20.64
N SER A 133 -8.45 2.12 21.92
CA SER A 133 -7.45 2.24 22.99
C SER A 133 -6.30 1.25 22.84
N ILE A 134 -6.58 0.00 22.43
CA ILE A 134 -5.55 -1.02 22.17
C ILE A 134 -4.74 -0.67 20.92
N LEU A 135 -5.39 -0.16 19.88
CA LEU A 135 -4.75 0.21 18.62
C LEU A 135 -3.74 1.34 18.83
N ARG A 136 -4.11 2.38 19.59
CA ARG A 136 -3.21 3.50 19.91
C ARG A 136 -1.96 3.09 20.70
N SER A 137 -2.03 2.05 21.52
CA SER A 137 -0.88 1.54 22.28
C SER A 137 -0.18 0.37 21.59
N THR A 138 -0.67 -0.07 20.43
CA THR A 138 -0.07 -1.20 19.71
C THR A 138 1.21 -0.80 19.02
N THR A 139 2.25 -1.58 19.28
CA THR A 139 3.54 -1.50 18.63
C THR A 139 3.95 -2.88 18.12
N PHE A 140 4.55 -2.95 16.94
CA PHE A 140 5.02 -4.20 16.33
C PHE A 140 6.04 -3.93 15.22
N ARG A 141 6.85 -4.94 14.91
CA ARG A 141 7.66 -4.96 13.69
C ARG A 141 6.85 -5.65 12.60
N ASN A 142 6.63 -4.98 11.47
CA ASN A 142 6.03 -5.61 10.30
C ASN A 142 7.13 -6.22 9.44
N GLU A 143 7.10 -7.53 9.26
CA GLU A 143 8.12 -8.23 8.48
C GLU A 143 7.99 -8.00 6.98
N LEU A 144 6.84 -7.56 6.46
CA LEU A 144 6.69 -7.26 5.04
C LEU A 144 7.30 -5.89 4.69
N SER A 145 6.91 -4.84 5.41
CA SER A 145 7.45 -3.49 5.20
C SER A 145 8.83 -3.28 5.85
N LYS A 146 9.27 -4.21 6.71
CA LYS A 146 10.49 -4.12 7.56
C LYS A 146 10.51 -2.94 8.53
N ARG A 147 9.33 -2.33 8.78
CA ARG A 147 9.18 -1.15 9.64
C ARG A 147 8.79 -1.53 11.07
N TYR A 148 9.17 -0.68 12.01
CA TYR A 148 8.66 -0.71 13.36
C TYR A 148 7.50 0.28 13.49
N ILE A 149 6.29 -0.25 13.66
CA ILE A 149 5.05 0.53 13.68
C ILE A 149 4.70 0.85 15.13
N LYS A 150 4.51 2.14 15.40
CA LYS A 150 3.99 2.67 16.66
C LYS A 150 3.20 3.94 16.36
N PHE A 151 2.36 4.35 17.31
CA PHE A 151 1.53 5.53 17.19
C PHE A 151 1.87 6.56 18.26
N THR A 152 1.67 7.84 17.94
CA THR A 152 1.76 8.94 18.91
C THR A 152 0.58 8.88 19.89
N SER A 153 0.64 9.69 20.96
CA SER A 153 -0.45 9.79 21.95
C SER A 153 -1.80 10.23 21.35
N ILE A 154 -1.78 10.92 20.20
CA ILE A 154 -2.99 11.34 19.48
C ILE A 154 -3.42 10.36 18.39
N GLY A 155 -2.60 9.34 18.09
CA GLY A 155 -2.92 8.25 17.17
C GLY A 155 -2.27 8.35 15.79
N ASP A 156 -1.34 9.28 15.59
CA ASP A 156 -0.62 9.40 14.32
C ASP A 156 0.49 8.35 14.22
N GLY A 157 0.78 7.87 13.01
CA GLY A 157 2.01 7.11 12.76
C GLY A 157 3.24 8.00 12.90
N ILE A 158 4.38 7.40 13.22
CA ILE A 158 5.65 8.14 13.27
C ILE A 158 6.07 8.56 11.86
N GLY A 159 6.29 9.86 11.68
CA GLY A 159 6.70 10.44 10.41
C GLY A 159 8.15 10.12 10.07
N THR A 160 8.36 9.59 8.88
CA THR A 160 9.68 9.42 8.26
C THR A 160 9.58 9.89 6.83
N TYR A 161 10.51 10.74 6.40
CA TYR A 161 10.42 11.44 5.12
C TYR A 161 11.77 11.47 4.43
N ASP A 162 11.74 11.37 3.11
CA ASP A 162 12.89 11.63 2.25
C ASP A 162 12.77 13.06 1.69
N ILE A 163 13.89 13.77 1.69
CA ILE A 163 14.00 15.13 1.16
C ILE A 163 14.65 15.04 -0.22
N PHE A 164 13.99 15.56 -1.24
CA PHE A 164 14.45 15.51 -2.61
C PHE A 164 14.77 16.91 -3.13
N GLN A 165 15.68 16.97 -4.10
CA GLN A 165 15.89 18.14 -4.93
C GLN A 165 15.73 17.75 -6.40
N TYR A 166 15.01 18.57 -7.17
CA TYR A 166 14.90 18.40 -8.60
C TYR A 166 16.15 18.95 -9.31
N GLN A 167 16.93 18.08 -9.95
CA GLN A 167 18.25 18.42 -10.50
C GLN A 167 18.33 18.05 -12.00
N ILE A 168 19.29 18.68 -12.70
CA ILE A 168 19.70 18.27 -14.04
C ILE A 168 20.95 17.41 -13.93
N THR A 169 20.94 16.26 -14.60
CA THR A 169 22.13 15.41 -14.71
C THR A 169 22.98 15.89 -15.89
N ASN A 170 24.17 16.43 -15.61
CA ASN A 170 25.04 17.11 -16.58
C ASN A 170 25.47 16.25 -17.80
N SER A 171 25.34 14.92 -17.72
CA SER A 171 25.71 13.99 -18.79
C SER A 171 24.59 13.73 -19.80
N THR A 172 23.33 13.96 -19.46
CA THR A 172 22.16 13.50 -20.23
C THR A 172 21.04 14.53 -20.40
N ASP A 173 21.17 15.73 -19.80
CA ASP A 173 20.10 16.76 -19.68
C ASP A 173 18.79 16.17 -19.11
N THR A 174 18.89 15.06 -18.37
CA THR A 174 17.77 14.42 -17.69
C THR A 174 17.46 15.17 -16.41
N GLN A 175 16.18 15.51 -16.25
CA GLN A 175 15.65 16.27 -15.13
C GLN A 175 14.91 15.30 -14.20
N ASP A 176 15.41 15.11 -12.98
CA ASP A 176 14.83 14.15 -12.03
C ASP A 176 15.01 14.59 -10.57
N TYR A 177 14.27 13.95 -9.67
CA TYR A 177 14.39 14.13 -8.23
C TYR A 177 15.52 13.25 -7.67
N PHE A 178 16.41 13.86 -6.90
CA PHE A 178 17.48 13.18 -6.20
C PHE A 178 17.32 13.36 -4.69
N THR A 179 17.47 12.29 -3.93
CA THR A 179 17.45 12.36 -2.46
C THR A 179 18.67 13.16 -1.97
N ILE A 180 18.41 14.19 -1.17
CA ILE A 180 19.44 15.07 -0.57
C ILE A 180 19.44 15.01 0.96
N GLY A 181 18.49 14.31 1.56
CA GLY A 181 18.42 14.12 3.01
C GLY A 181 17.24 13.27 3.43
N GLU A 182 17.16 13.00 4.73
CA GLU A 182 16.08 12.26 5.36
C GLU A 182 15.69 12.95 6.68
N PHE A 183 14.45 12.75 7.11
CA PHE A 183 13.93 13.22 8.41
C PHE A 183 13.12 12.11 9.09
N SER A 184 13.28 11.98 10.41
CA SER A 184 12.60 10.98 11.23
C SER A 184 12.17 11.57 12.56
N ASP A 185 10.88 11.48 12.87
CA ASP A 185 10.32 11.95 14.16
C ASP A 185 10.91 11.21 15.37
N ASN A 186 11.49 10.01 15.18
CA ASN A 186 12.15 9.29 16.27
C ASN A 186 13.38 10.02 16.79
N ASP A 187 14.08 10.79 15.96
CA ASP A 187 15.35 11.43 16.32
C ASP A 187 15.16 12.60 17.31
N HIS A 188 13.94 13.13 17.40
CA HIS A 188 13.58 14.20 18.35
C HIS A 188 12.93 13.68 19.65
N THR A 189 12.76 12.36 19.80
CA THR A 189 12.21 11.79 21.05
C THR A 189 13.23 11.67 22.18
N ASN A 190 14.51 11.97 21.92
CA ASN A 190 15.58 12.01 22.92
C ASN A 190 15.94 13.43 23.42
N GLU A 191 15.22 14.48 22.99
CA GLU A 191 15.52 15.88 23.37
C GLU A 191 14.44 16.57 24.22
N ARG A 192 13.67 15.81 25.01
CA ARG A 192 12.78 16.39 26.03
C ARG A 192 12.87 15.69 27.37
#